data_AF-A0A9N9A593-F1
#
_entry.id   AF-A0A9N9A593-F1
#
_cell.length_a   1.000
_cell.length_b   1.000
_cell.length_c   1.000
_cell.angle_alpha   90.00
_cell.angle_beta   90.00
_cell.angle_gamma   90.00
#
_symmetry.space_group_name_H-M   'P 1'
#
loop_
_entity.id
_entity.type
_entity.pdbx_description
1 polymer ?
#
loop_
_entity_poly.entity_id
_entity_poly.type
_entity_poly.pdbx_seq_one_letter_code
_entity_poly.pdbx_strand_id
1 'polypeptide(L)'
;MYTSGHGLPEAGLRQYAIERGMDPEKFLVITEAEKNRWAMGCFRKDLERDIRFYRGAIESKEDPRKYHEFLTDRDRLIGEELSRRGILKSGLSTAWLDDLMKEWEEIHTQFVQIFSQT
;
A
#
# COMPACT_ATOMS: atom_id res chain seq x y z
N MET A 1 -30.41 -6.92 -16.10
CA MET A 1 -30.15 -6.77 -14.66
C MET A 1 -28.72 -7.22 -14.42
N TYR A 2 -27.79 -6.29 -14.21
CA TYR A 2 -26.40 -6.62 -13.89
C TYR A 2 -26.30 -6.91 -12.39
N THR A 3 -25.88 -8.11 -12.04
CA THR A 3 -25.64 -8.50 -10.64
C THR A 3 -24.35 -7.84 -10.14
N SER A 4 -24.48 -7.16 -9.01
CA SER A 4 -23.43 -6.46 -8.27
C SER A 4 -22.14 -7.27 -8.06
N GLY A 5 -21.01 -6.63 -8.36
CA GLY A 5 -19.98 -6.41 -7.36
C GLY A 5 -19.25 -7.63 -6.81
N HIS A 6 -18.47 -8.31 -7.65
CA HIS A 6 -17.26 -9.03 -7.21
C HIS A 6 -16.19 -8.85 -8.28
N GLY A 7 -15.54 -7.68 -8.29
CA GLY A 7 -14.29 -7.51 -9.00
C GLY A 7 -13.26 -8.47 -8.40
N LEU A 8 -12.68 -9.33 -9.24
CA LEU A 8 -11.53 -10.15 -8.87
C LEU A 8 -10.41 -9.25 -8.27
N PRO A 9 -9.60 -9.74 -7.31
CA PRO A 9 -8.49 -8.95 -6.69
C PRO A 9 -7.65 -8.19 -7.71
N GLU A 10 -7.44 -8.85 -8.85
CA GLU A 10 -6.63 -8.38 -9.95
C GLU A 10 -7.28 -7.21 -10.71
N ALA A 11 -8.61 -7.13 -10.76
CA ALA A 11 -9.32 -6.02 -11.41
C ALA A 11 -9.19 -4.70 -10.62
N GLY A 12 -9.23 -4.77 -9.28
CA GLY A 12 -9.03 -3.60 -8.41
C GLY A 12 -7.59 -3.08 -8.48
N LEU A 13 -6.61 -4.00 -8.38
CA LEU A 13 -5.19 -3.66 -8.48
C LEU A 13 -4.80 -3.11 -9.86
N ARG A 14 -5.38 -3.69 -10.93
CA ARG A 14 -5.20 -3.18 -12.30
C ARG A 14 -5.74 -1.77 -12.47
N GLN A 15 -6.95 -1.50 -11.96
CA GLN A 15 -7.57 -0.18 -12.07
C GLN A 15 -6.73 0.88 -11.34
N TYR A 16 -6.25 0.57 -10.14
CA TYR A 16 -5.35 1.45 -9.39
C TYR A 16 -4.03 1.70 -10.12
N ALA A 17 -3.44 0.65 -10.71
CA ALA A 17 -2.22 0.78 -11.51
C ALA A 17 -2.43 1.75 -12.68
N ILE A 18 -3.55 1.63 -13.40
CA ILE A 18 -3.92 2.55 -14.48
C ILE A 18 -4.04 3.99 -13.97
N GLU A 19 -4.74 4.21 -12.85
CA GLU A 19 -4.94 5.54 -12.24
C GLU A 19 -3.64 6.21 -11.80
N ARG A 20 -2.63 5.42 -11.43
CA ARG A 20 -1.30 5.91 -11.03
C ARG A 20 -0.28 5.88 -12.15
N GLY A 21 -0.68 5.57 -13.39
CA GLY A 21 0.24 5.48 -14.54
C GLY A 21 1.25 4.32 -14.45
N MET A 22 0.98 3.32 -13.63
CA MET A 22 1.75 2.08 -13.52
C MET A 22 1.30 1.06 -14.55
N ASP A 23 2.17 0.11 -14.86
CA ASP A 23 1.84 -1.00 -15.75
C ASP A 23 0.84 -1.96 -15.07
N PRO A 24 -0.43 -2.02 -15.53
CA PRO A 24 -1.43 -2.88 -14.93
C PRO A 24 -1.16 -4.36 -15.17
N GLU A 25 -0.35 -4.75 -16.17
CA GLU A 25 -0.01 -6.16 -16.41
C GLU A 25 0.82 -6.73 -15.27
N LYS A 26 1.62 -5.90 -14.58
CA LYS A 26 2.32 -6.36 -13.38
C LYS A 26 1.34 -6.88 -12.34
N PHE A 27 0.15 -6.28 -12.23
CA PHE A 27 -0.85 -6.64 -11.23
C PHE A 27 -1.84 -7.73 -11.67
N LEU A 28 -1.61 -8.35 -12.82
CA LEU A 28 -2.38 -9.52 -13.29
C LEU A 28 -2.27 -10.73 -12.40
N VAL A 29 -1.09 -10.96 -11.85
CA VAL A 29 -0.76 -12.15 -11.10
C VAL A 29 -0.12 -11.72 -9.80
N ILE A 30 -0.79 -12.06 -8.69
CA ILE A 30 -0.19 -12.03 -7.36
C ILE A 30 0.49 -13.37 -7.15
N THR A 31 1.81 -13.35 -6.97
CA THR A 31 2.61 -14.56 -6.77
C THR A 31 2.33 -15.17 -5.40
N GLU A 32 2.59 -16.47 -5.26
CA GLU A 32 2.47 -17.15 -3.95
C GLU A 32 3.44 -16.57 -2.92
N ALA A 33 4.61 -16.10 -3.34
CA ALA A 33 5.55 -15.43 -2.43
C ALA A 33 4.95 -14.15 -1.83
N GLU A 34 4.25 -13.35 -2.63
CA GLU A 34 3.58 -12.12 -2.18
C GLU A 34 2.39 -12.42 -1.26
N LYS A 35 1.60 -13.46 -1.59
CA LYS A 35 0.53 -13.93 -0.70
C LYS A 35 1.10 -14.40 0.64
N ASN A 36 2.17 -15.20 0.60
CA ASN A 36 2.82 -15.73 1.80
C ASN A 36 3.46 -14.62 2.65
N ARG A 37 4.05 -13.59 2.00
CA ARG A 37 4.58 -12.39 2.69
C ARG A 37 3.51 -11.76 3.57
N TRP A 38 2.29 -11.57 3.08
CA TRP A 38 1.22 -10.91 3.82
C TRP A 38 0.35 -11.85 4.67
N ALA A 39 0.40 -13.15 4.41
CA ALA A 39 -0.18 -14.16 5.29
C ALA A 39 0.64 -14.30 6.58
N MET A 40 1.97 -14.22 6.49
CA MET A 40 2.89 -14.34 7.64
C MET A 40 3.31 -12.99 8.23
N GLY A 41 3.39 -11.95 7.39
CA GLY A 41 3.74 -10.59 7.76
C GLY A 41 2.53 -9.79 8.22
N CYS A 42 2.77 -8.59 8.73
CA CYS A 42 1.72 -7.69 9.20
C CYS A 42 1.80 -6.38 8.41
N PHE A 43 1.03 -6.29 7.32
CA PHE A 43 0.97 -5.11 6.44
C PHE A 43 0.82 -3.81 7.21
N ARG A 44 -0.10 -3.79 8.19
CA ARG A 44 -0.30 -2.64 9.08
C ARG A 44 1.01 -2.17 9.74
N LYS A 45 1.79 -3.08 10.33
CA LYS A 45 3.02 -2.71 11.04
C LYS A 45 4.09 -2.16 10.11
N ASP A 46 4.18 -2.73 8.91
CA ASP A 46 5.14 -2.28 7.90
C ASP A 46 4.75 -0.88 7.38
N LEU A 47 3.46 -0.66 7.11
CA LEU A 47 2.95 0.65 6.69
C LEU A 47 3.13 1.72 7.79
N GLU A 48 2.81 1.39 9.04
CA GLU A 48 3.05 2.29 10.19
C GLU A 48 4.55 2.59 10.38
N ARG A 49 5.44 1.63 10.06
CA ARG A 49 6.89 1.84 10.11
C ARG A 49 7.32 2.83 9.02
N ASP A 50 6.86 2.66 7.79
CA ASP A 50 7.15 3.59 6.70
C ASP A 50 6.68 5.01 7.01
N ILE A 51 5.45 5.19 7.53
CA ILE A 51 4.93 6.48 7.97
C ILE A 51 5.87 7.14 8.99
N ARG A 52 6.34 6.39 9.99
CA ARG A 52 7.28 6.90 10.99
C ARG A 52 8.60 7.36 10.38
N PHE A 53 9.15 6.61 9.42
CA PHE A 53 10.37 7.01 8.74
C PHE A 53 10.18 8.24 7.86
N TYR A 54 9.08 8.34 7.12
CA TYR A 54 8.77 9.55 6.36
C TYR A 54 8.60 10.77 7.27
N ARG A 55 7.91 10.63 8.40
CA ARG A 55 7.77 11.70 9.39
C ARG A 55 9.13 12.15 9.92
N GLY A 56 9.95 11.21 10.38
CA GLY A 56 11.28 11.49 10.89
C GLY A 56 12.17 12.17 9.85
N ALA A 57 12.10 11.72 8.60
CA ALA A 57 12.84 12.32 7.48
C ALA A 57 12.43 13.76 7.18
N ILE A 58 11.14 14.06 7.20
CA ILE A 58 10.63 15.42 7.01
C ILE A 58 11.10 16.33 8.14
N GLU A 59 11.05 15.84 9.39
CA GLU A 59 11.47 16.57 10.58
C GLU A 59 13.00 16.83 10.61
N SER A 60 13.80 15.80 10.31
CA SER A 60 15.27 15.87 10.36
C SER A 60 15.90 16.42 9.08
N LYS A 61 15.14 16.47 7.98
CA LYS A 61 15.63 16.71 6.61
C LYS A 61 16.72 15.73 6.18
N GLU A 62 16.72 14.54 6.76
CA GLU A 62 17.60 13.45 6.38
C GLU A 62 16.85 12.46 5.50
N ASP A 63 17.50 12.01 4.42
CA ASP A 63 16.92 11.02 3.51
C ASP A 63 16.97 9.61 4.14
N PRO A 64 15.82 9.02 4.51
CA PRO A 64 15.74 7.74 5.20
C PRO A 64 16.01 6.57 4.27
N ARG A 65 15.99 6.79 2.94
CA ARG A 65 16.25 5.75 1.92
C ARG A 65 17.69 5.21 2.01
N LYS A 66 18.57 5.90 2.74
CA LYS A 66 19.95 5.46 2.99
C LYS A 66 20.05 4.28 3.95
N TYR A 67 19.04 4.08 4.81
CA TYR A 67 19.10 3.10 5.90
C TYR A 67 17.80 2.35 6.15
N HIS A 68 16.72 2.67 5.44
CA HIS A 68 15.44 1.96 5.52
C HIS A 68 14.93 1.59 4.13
N GLU A 69 14.50 0.34 3.98
CA GLU A 69 13.83 -0.16 2.78
C GLU A 69 12.32 -0.01 2.95
N PHE A 70 11.73 0.89 2.17
CA PHE A 70 10.30 1.17 2.17
C PHE A 70 9.53 0.13 1.37
N LEU A 71 8.24 0.01 1.67
CA LEU A 71 7.32 -0.77 0.83
C LEU A 71 7.30 -0.20 -0.58
N THR A 72 7.44 -1.09 -1.57
CA THR A 72 7.20 -0.73 -2.96
C THR A 72 5.72 -0.44 -3.19
N ASP A 73 5.38 0.28 -4.25
CA ASP A 73 3.98 0.48 -4.65
C ASP A 73 3.23 -0.85 -4.81
N ARG A 74 3.93 -1.86 -5.34
CA ARG A 74 3.38 -3.21 -5.51
C ARG A 74 3.12 -3.89 -4.18
N ASP A 75 4.07 -3.85 -3.26
CA ASP A 75 3.93 -4.40 -1.91
C ASP A 75 2.75 -3.76 -1.18
N ARG A 76 2.65 -2.44 -1.26
CA ARG A 76 1.57 -1.66 -0.65
C ARG A 76 0.21 -2.06 -1.18
N LEU A 77 0.09 -2.17 -2.50
CA LEU A 77 -1.16 -2.54 -3.16
C LEU A 77 -1.62 -3.96 -2.82
N ILE A 78 -0.71 -4.92 -2.94
CA ILE A 78 -1.04 -6.32 -2.63
C ILE A 78 -1.33 -6.48 -1.13
N GLY A 79 -0.55 -5.82 -0.27
CA GLY A 79 -0.74 -5.84 1.18
C GLY A 79 -2.06 -5.24 1.63
N GLU A 80 -2.46 -4.10 1.04
CA GLU A 80 -3.75 -3.46 1.30
C GLU A 80 -4.90 -4.38 0.88
N GLU A 81 -4.89 -4.88 -0.35
CA GLU A 81 -5.98 -5.72 -0.88
C GLU A 81 -6.15 -7.02 -0.07
N LEU A 82 -5.04 -7.70 0.24
CA LEU A 82 -5.08 -8.92 1.05
C LEU A 82 -5.56 -8.64 2.49
N SER A 83 -5.12 -7.53 3.09
CA SER A 83 -5.58 -7.11 4.42
C SER A 83 -7.07 -6.80 4.41
N ARG A 84 -7.55 -6.01 3.43
CA ARG A 84 -8.95 -5.62 3.27
C ARG A 84 -9.85 -6.86 3.18
N ARG A 85 -9.46 -7.85 2.39
CA ARG A 85 -10.17 -9.14 2.30
C ARG A 85 -10.20 -9.89 3.62
N GLY A 86 -9.08 -9.99 4.32
CA GLY A 86 -9.00 -10.68 5.61
C GLY A 86 -9.94 -10.05 6.65
N ILE A 87 -9.97 -8.72 6.70
CA ILE A 87 -10.84 -7.92 7.57
C ILE A 87 -12.32 -8.16 7.21
N LEU A 88 -12.68 -8.01 5.93
CA LEU A 88 -14.06 -8.18 5.46
C LEU A 88 -14.56 -9.62 5.64
N LYS A 89 -13.71 -10.63 5.40
CA LYS A 89 -14.04 -12.05 5.65
C LYS A 89 -14.31 -12.31 7.13
N SER A 90 -13.66 -11.55 8.01
CA SER A 90 -13.88 -11.59 9.45
C SER A 90 -15.08 -10.75 9.91
N GLY A 91 -15.82 -10.12 8.98
CA GLY A 91 -16.97 -9.27 9.28
C GLY A 91 -16.60 -7.95 9.97
N LEU A 92 -15.34 -7.53 9.89
CA LEU A 92 -14.83 -6.32 10.52
C LEU A 92 -14.83 -5.13 9.56
N SER A 93 -14.78 -3.91 10.11
CA SER A 93 -14.68 -2.67 9.34
C SER A 93 -13.25 -2.43 8.84
N THR A 94 -13.13 -1.90 7.62
CA THR A 94 -11.87 -1.48 7.00
C THR A 94 -11.50 -0.02 7.30
N ALA A 95 -12.32 0.71 8.07
CA ALA A 95 -12.13 2.14 8.29
C ALA A 95 -10.73 2.48 8.84
N TRP A 96 -10.20 1.68 9.77
CA TRP A 96 -8.85 1.90 10.30
C TRP A 96 -7.76 1.76 9.23
N LEU A 97 -7.98 0.89 8.24
CA LEU A 97 -7.05 0.69 7.13
C LEU A 97 -7.15 1.86 6.16
N ASP A 98 -8.37 2.35 5.90
CA ASP A 98 -8.61 3.53 5.06
C ASP A 98 -7.95 4.78 5.67
N ASP A 99 -8.08 4.99 6.98
CA ASP A 99 -7.44 6.10 7.70
C ASP A 99 -5.91 6.00 7.64
N LEU A 100 -5.35 4.79 7.81
CA LEU A 100 -3.90 4.56 7.76
C LEU A 100 -3.32 4.76 6.36
N MET A 101 -4.03 4.31 5.31
CA MET A 101 -3.64 4.53 3.92
C MET A 101 -3.64 6.02 3.55
N LYS A 102 -4.62 6.76 4.07
CA LYS A 102 -4.69 8.21 3.90
C LYS A 102 -3.52 8.93 4.59
N GLU A 103 -3.21 8.58 5.83
CA GLU A 103 -2.05 9.15 6.55
C GLU A 103 -0.75 8.87 5.79
N TRP A 104 -0.58 7.64 5.29
CA TRP A 104 0.57 7.28 4.45
C TRP A 104 0.64 8.14 3.18
N GLU A 105 -0.48 8.34 2.47
CA GLU A 105 -0.49 9.09 1.22
C GLU A 105 -0.13 10.56 1.43
N GLU A 106 -0.67 11.18 2.48
CA GLU A 106 -0.39 12.56 2.85
C GLU A 106 1.10 12.74 3.18
N ILE A 107 1.68 11.86 4.00
CA ILE A 107 3.07 12.00 4.43
C ILE A 107 4.06 11.62 3.33
N HIS A 108 3.75 10.60 2.53
CA HIS A 108 4.56 10.22 1.38
C HIS A 108 4.58 11.35 0.34
N THR A 109 3.45 12.01 0.09
CA THR A 109 3.39 13.16 -0.83
C THR A 109 4.29 14.30 -0.36
N GLN A 110 4.25 14.64 0.93
CA GLN A 110 5.13 15.67 1.50
C GLN A 110 6.61 15.26 1.41
N PHE A 111 6.91 14.00 1.74
CA PHE A 111 8.26 13.44 1.63
C PHE A 111 8.78 13.56 0.19
N VAL A 112 8.00 13.11 -0.80
CA VAL A 112 8.36 13.22 -2.22
C VAL A 112 8.59 14.68 -2.60
N GLN A 113 7.73 15.63 -2.22
CA GLN A 113 7.93 17.05 -2.55
C GLN A 113 9.26 17.63 -2.02
N ILE A 114 9.65 17.25 -0.81
CA ILE A 114 10.90 17.72 -0.18
C ILE A 114 12.12 17.07 -0.82
N PHE A 115 12.06 15.76 -1.08
CA PHE A 115 13.21 14.96 -1.49
C PHE A 115 13.30 14.70 -3.00
N SER A 116 12.35 15.18 -3.81
CA SER A 116 12.39 15.13 -5.29
C SER A 116 13.11 16.33 -5.93
N GLN A 117 13.63 17.26 -5.12
CA GLN A 117 14.41 18.42 -5.58
C GLN A 117 15.93 18.18 -5.60
N THR A 118 16.39 16.93 -5.54
CA THR A 118 17.83 16.58 -5.55
C THR A 118 18.19 15.66 -6.70
#